data_AF-A0A954YUZ5-F1
#
_entry.id   AF-A0A954YUZ5-F1
#
_cell.length_a   1.000
_cell.length_b   1.000
_cell.length_c   1.000
_cell.angle_alpha   90.00
_cell.angle_beta   90.00
_cell.angle_gamma   90.00
#
_symmetry.space_group_name_H-M   'P 1'
#
loop_
_entity.id
_entity.type
_entity.pdbx_description
1 polymer ?
#
loop_
_entity_poly.entity_id
_entity_poly.type
_entity_poly.pdbx_seq_one_letter_code
_entity_poly.pdbx_strand_id
1 'polypeptide(L)'
;MFRRLILVVVAAALVLILCGGCPPDSSGDNGGGAGGNVDDNNVDNNNGDDVNSNGGNDSNDSGASGSGSGSSTAIGAVVEERLRATDFAYQGAFRLPDEFNWGARGLSFYPDGSDGAGSLLVTGFELLMDPAHPNETCGDPSWGCGAYYGEVTIPAPTAAANWEDLPVATLSAPLIEFDGGLASSVHREYVFVSDLEYVPQRGSQTSAKLYGSIDVWYAEGVAGEDTFPTVWLANMDGSGAAGMFHVGPEQEPYHGRKVGSYMFTVPNWYADQYLDGRTLVTGRSRGTPADGAEPVTTRGGSQGPTLFAFQPFDSDAPTGNLDAMPFLYYRVSFPGCAGPNVGDVAECDYPNFTMCDDWSGGAFADTGTRRAIMLLGYKGLGPNCYDEPPVECNDPCSDSHGYHCQPNERQIIFYDVHELGQTALGAQDPWVVLPYEIWRPDEFYLDGSPCWNVGGMAFDAAGRRLFVVERGLGDGEMNA
;
A
#
# COMPACT_ATOMS: atom_id res chain seq x y z
N MET A 1 7.26 10.87 -33.64
CA MET A 1 6.26 11.55 -32.80
C MET A 1 6.12 10.71 -31.55
N PHE A 2 6.78 11.09 -30.45
CA PHE A 2 6.72 10.33 -29.20
C PHE A 2 5.28 10.40 -28.69
N ARG A 3 4.58 9.27 -28.63
CA ARG A 3 3.24 9.20 -28.05
C ARG A 3 3.38 9.29 -26.53
N ARG A 4 2.95 10.41 -25.94
CA ARG A 4 2.92 10.64 -24.49
C ARG A 4 1.93 9.68 -23.81
N LEU A 5 2.19 9.37 -22.53
CA LEU A 5 1.18 8.77 -21.66
C LEU A 5 0.11 9.80 -21.33
N ILE A 6 -1.06 9.31 -20.95
CA ILE A 6 -2.23 10.12 -20.60
C ILE A 6 -2.42 10.06 -19.08
N LEU A 7 -2.57 11.21 -18.42
CA LEU A 7 -3.05 11.30 -17.04
C LEU A 7 -4.54 11.66 -17.03
N VAL A 8 -5.34 10.93 -16.26
CA VAL A 8 -6.75 11.23 -15.97
C VAL A 8 -6.96 11.25 -14.46
N VAL A 9 -7.47 12.35 -13.93
CA VAL A 9 -7.82 12.45 -12.50
C VAL A 9 -9.27 12.03 -12.30
N VAL A 10 -9.48 11.14 -11.34
CA VAL A 10 -10.79 10.68 -10.90
C VAL A 10 -11.10 11.42 -9.60
N ALA A 11 -12.04 12.35 -9.67
CA ALA A 11 -12.48 13.15 -8.54
C ALA A 11 -13.56 12.38 -7.76
N ALA A 12 -13.24 11.92 -6.56
CA ALA A 12 -14.21 11.34 -5.65
C ALA A 12 -14.76 12.44 -4.72
N ALA A 13 -16.05 12.74 -4.88
CA ALA A 13 -16.70 13.77 -4.08
C ALA A 13 -17.08 13.23 -2.69
N LEU A 14 -16.99 14.11 -1.69
CA LEU A 14 -17.44 13.86 -0.33
C LEU A 14 -18.72 14.67 -0.06
N VAL A 15 -19.84 14.01 0.26
CA VAL A 15 -21.08 14.70 0.66
C VAL A 15 -21.54 14.18 2.01
N LEU A 16 -21.65 15.07 2.99
CA LEU A 16 -22.02 14.72 4.37
C LEU A 16 -23.44 14.14 4.48
N ILE A 17 -23.55 12.94 5.06
CA ILE A 17 -24.68 12.52 5.90
C ILE A 17 -24.09 12.31 7.30
N LEU A 18 -24.59 13.05 8.28
CA LEU A 18 -24.03 13.14 9.63
C LEU A 18 -23.84 11.76 10.29
N CYS A 19 -22.58 11.33 10.43
CA CYS A 19 -22.19 10.23 11.32
C CYS A 19 -22.02 10.80 12.74
N GLY A 20 -22.93 10.43 13.64
CA GLY A 20 -22.84 10.77 15.06
C GLY A 20 -22.07 9.69 15.82
N GLY A 21 -20.82 9.98 16.15
CA GLY A 21 -20.14 9.43 17.33
C GLY A 21 -19.29 8.18 17.13
N CYS A 22 -17.97 8.38 16.96
CA CYS A 22 -17.02 7.53 17.66
C CYS A 22 -17.02 7.94 19.15
N PRO A 23 -17.13 7.02 20.12
CA PRO A 23 -17.02 7.39 21.53
C PRO A 23 -15.56 7.75 21.86
N PRO A 24 -15.31 8.82 22.63
CA PRO A 24 -14.00 9.05 23.20
C PRO A 24 -13.70 7.93 24.20
N ASP A 25 -12.50 7.36 24.12
CA ASP A 25 -11.97 6.39 25.06
C ASP A 25 -12.07 6.93 26.50
N SER A 26 -12.98 6.36 27.28
CA SER A 26 -13.05 6.58 28.72
C SER A 26 -12.40 5.41 29.44
N SER A 27 -11.07 5.37 29.48
CA SER A 27 -10.35 4.48 30.39
C SER A 27 -10.43 5.05 31.81
N GLY A 28 -11.51 4.68 32.51
CA GLY A 28 -11.64 4.85 33.94
C GLY A 28 -10.76 3.86 34.70
N ASP A 29 -9.80 4.40 35.43
CA ASP A 29 -9.00 3.75 36.46
C ASP A 29 -9.87 3.05 37.52
N ASN A 30 -9.50 1.81 37.89
CA ASN A 30 -9.55 1.31 39.28
C ASN A 30 -8.91 -0.09 39.39
N GLY A 31 -7.88 -0.17 40.24
CA GLY A 31 -7.08 -1.37 40.47
C GLY A 31 -7.67 -2.43 41.41
N GLY A 32 -6.84 -3.43 41.71
CA GLY A 32 -7.10 -4.47 42.70
C GLY A 32 -6.17 -5.68 42.50
N GLY A 33 -5.15 -5.80 43.35
CA GLY A 33 -4.07 -6.79 43.21
C GLY A 33 -4.30 -8.16 43.86
N ALA A 34 -3.29 -9.02 43.65
CA ALA A 34 -2.81 -10.19 44.41
C ALA A 34 -2.05 -11.04 43.36
N GLY A 35 -0.77 -11.41 43.48
CA GLY A 35 -0.04 -11.94 44.62
C GLY A 35 0.43 -13.35 44.22
N GLY A 36 1.74 -13.62 44.18
CA GLY A 36 2.24 -14.95 43.82
C GLY A 36 3.73 -15.03 43.52
N ASN A 37 4.51 -15.07 44.60
CA ASN A 37 5.94 -15.35 44.66
C ASN A 37 6.25 -16.79 44.21
N VAL A 38 7.31 -17.04 43.44
CA VAL A 38 8.15 -18.25 43.55
C VAL A 38 9.60 -17.86 43.23
N ASP A 39 10.44 -18.11 44.22
CA ASP A 39 11.87 -17.86 44.30
C ASP A 39 12.75 -18.86 43.52
N ASP A 40 14.05 -18.53 43.53
CA ASP A 40 15.22 -19.44 43.61
C ASP A 40 15.77 -20.07 42.32
N ASN A 41 16.91 -19.56 41.81
CA ASN A 41 18.21 -19.88 42.43
C ASN A 41 19.40 -19.22 41.74
N ASN A 42 20.26 -18.69 42.61
CA ASN A 42 21.59 -18.15 42.42
C ASN A 42 22.63 -19.29 42.48
N VAL A 43 23.61 -19.34 41.57
CA VAL A 43 24.87 -20.08 41.77
C VAL A 43 26.06 -19.25 41.26
N ASP A 44 26.75 -18.67 42.24
CA ASP A 44 28.19 -18.43 42.41
C ASP A 44 29.18 -18.39 41.22
N ASN A 45 29.78 -17.19 41.07
CA ASN A 45 31.20 -16.85 41.26
C ASN A 45 32.35 -17.56 40.49
N ASN A 46 33.07 -16.71 39.75
CA ASN A 46 34.54 -16.56 39.63
C ASN A 46 35.42 -17.80 39.40
N ASN A 47 36.10 -17.81 38.25
CA ASN A 47 37.58 -17.80 38.22
C ASN A 47 38.10 -17.37 36.84
N GLY A 48 39.05 -16.44 36.84
CA GLY A 48 39.90 -16.16 35.69
C GLY A 48 41.04 -17.16 35.61
N ASP A 49 41.57 -17.34 34.40
CA ASP A 49 43.02 -17.41 34.12
C ASP A 49 43.26 -17.39 32.61
N ASP A 50 44.29 -16.64 32.24
CA ASP A 50 44.88 -16.49 30.91
C ASP A 50 45.27 -17.83 30.26
N VAL A 51 45.32 -17.91 28.92
CA VAL A 51 46.56 -18.16 28.14
C VAL A 51 46.35 -17.80 26.65
N ASN A 52 47.21 -16.90 26.23
CA ASN A 52 47.54 -16.42 24.90
C ASN A 52 48.05 -17.55 23.96
N SER A 53 47.52 -17.63 22.73
CA SER A 53 48.04 -18.50 21.66
C SER A 53 48.38 -17.68 20.43
N ASN A 54 49.67 -17.64 20.11
CA ASN A 54 50.27 -16.97 18.96
C ASN A 54 50.88 -18.02 18.02
N GLY A 55 50.87 -17.74 16.70
CA GLY A 55 51.54 -18.51 15.65
C GLY A 55 50.56 -19.32 14.78
N GLY A 56 50.35 -19.07 13.50
CA GLY A 56 51.22 -18.48 12.47
C GLY A 56 51.67 -19.59 11.52
N ASN A 57 51.21 -19.56 10.26
CA ASN A 57 52.06 -19.94 9.14
C ASN A 57 51.51 -19.46 7.78
N ASP A 58 52.38 -18.74 7.08
CA ASP A 58 52.26 -18.29 5.70
C ASP A 58 52.29 -19.46 4.70
N SER A 59 51.66 -19.31 3.54
CA SER A 59 52.40 -19.36 2.26
C SER A 59 51.63 -18.69 1.12
N ASN A 60 52.35 -17.80 0.44
CA ASN A 60 52.03 -17.13 -0.82
C ASN A 60 51.50 -18.05 -1.93
N ASP A 61 50.55 -17.54 -2.71
CA ASP A 61 50.65 -17.64 -4.17
C ASP A 61 50.13 -16.37 -4.85
N SER A 62 50.88 -15.93 -5.84
CA SER A 62 50.75 -14.67 -6.56
C SER A 62 50.48 -14.97 -8.03
N GLY A 63 49.38 -14.47 -8.59
CA GLY A 63 49.10 -14.68 -10.00
C GLY A 63 47.94 -13.89 -10.59
N ALA A 64 48.29 -12.81 -11.28
CA ALA A 64 47.63 -12.26 -12.47
C ALA A 64 46.20 -11.66 -12.34
N SER A 65 46.18 -10.35 -12.14
CA SER A 65 45.08 -9.44 -12.45
C SER A 65 44.82 -9.36 -13.97
N GLY A 66 43.79 -10.07 -14.42
CA GLY A 66 43.21 -9.89 -15.75
C GLY A 66 42.30 -8.66 -15.75
N SER A 67 42.69 -7.64 -16.51
CA SER A 67 41.86 -6.46 -16.81
C SER A 67 40.68 -6.87 -17.69
N GLY A 68 39.54 -7.13 -17.05
CA GLY A 68 38.26 -7.29 -17.72
C GLY A 68 37.68 -5.91 -18.04
N SER A 69 37.77 -5.50 -19.31
CA SER A 69 36.96 -4.43 -19.87
C SER A 69 35.50 -4.88 -19.88
N GLY A 70 34.83 -4.71 -18.74
CA GLY A 70 33.38 -4.81 -18.62
C GLY A 70 32.76 -3.60 -19.30
N SER A 71 31.99 -3.87 -20.35
CA SER A 71 31.20 -2.90 -21.12
C SER A 71 30.41 -1.95 -20.19
N SER A 72 30.83 -0.70 -20.11
CA SER A 72 30.11 0.40 -19.43
C SER A 72 28.84 0.84 -20.17
N THR A 73 28.41 0.09 -21.19
CA THR A 73 27.28 0.44 -22.06
C THR A 73 25.93 0.02 -21.48
N ALA A 74 25.89 -0.86 -20.46
CA ALA A 74 24.64 -1.34 -19.88
C ALA A 74 23.99 -0.35 -18.90
N ILE A 75 24.78 0.39 -18.10
CA ILE A 75 24.22 1.31 -17.09
C ILE A 75 23.62 2.57 -17.74
N GLY A 76 24.16 3.01 -18.87
CA GLY A 76 23.64 4.17 -19.62
C GLY A 76 22.31 3.89 -20.33
N ALA A 77 22.06 2.66 -20.77
CA ALA A 77 20.84 2.28 -21.49
C ALA A 77 19.60 2.20 -20.58
N VAL A 78 19.78 1.82 -19.31
CA VAL A 78 18.66 1.66 -18.36
C VAL A 78 18.01 2.99 -17.96
N VAL A 79 18.81 4.07 -17.88
CA VAL A 79 18.28 5.41 -17.52
C VAL A 79 17.38 5.98 -18.61
N GLU A 80 17.61 5.66 -19.89
CA GLU A 80 16.79 6.14 -21.01
C GLU A 80 15.40 5.50 -21.06
N GLU A 81 15.24 4.34 -20.41
CA GLU A 81 13.97 3.63 -20.28
C GLU A 81 13.15 4.07 -19.06
N ARG A 82 13.68 4.96 -18.22
CA ARG A 82 12.91 5.54 -17.10
C ARG A 82 11.79 6.42 -17.64
N LEU A 83 10.57 6.13 -17.22
CA LEU A 83 9.43 6.99 -17.45
C LEU A 83 9.54 8.26 -16.59
N ARG A 84 9.29 9.43 -17.18
CA ARG A 84 9.36 10.72 -16.46
C ARG A 84 7.97 11.30 -16.26
N ALA A 85 7.77 12.17 -15.27
CA ALA A 85 6.55 12.97 -15.13
C ALA A 85 6.25 13.76 -16.42
N THR A 86 7.29 14.27 -17.08
CA THR A 86 7.18 15.00 -18.36
C THR A 86 6.70 14.14 -19.54
N ASP A 87 6.61 12.82 -19.36
CA ASP A 87 6.11 11.90 -20.38
C ASP A 87 4.59 11.77 -20.34
N PHE A 88 3.94 12.30 -19.30
CA PHE A 88 2.51 12.39 -19.19
C PHE A 88 1.97 13.67 -19.83
N ALA A 89 0.76 13.55 -20.37
CA ALA A 89 -0.08 14.65 -20.77
C ALA A 89 -1.42 14.50 -20.07
N TYR A 90 -1.80 15.51 -19.29
CA TYR A 90 -3.11 15.56 -18.67
C TYR A 90 -4.21 15.62 -19.75
N GLN A 91 -5.23 14.76 -19.63
CA GLN A 91 -6.40 14.74 -20.52
C GLN A 91 -7.63 15.35 -19.88
N GLY A 92 -7.63 15.60 -18.57
CA GLY A 92 -8.79 16.08 -17.83
C GLY A 92 -9.12 15.20 -16.63
N ALA A 93 -10.26 15.51 -16.02
CA ALA A 93 -10.82 14.77 -14.92
C ALA A 93 -12.29 14.44 -15.16
N PHE A 94 -12.82 13.57 -14.32
CA PHE A 94 -14.24 13.29 -14.18
C PHE A 94 -14.55 12.87 -12.74
N ARG A 95 -15.80 12.99 -12.32
CA ARG A 95 -16.27 12.62 -10.98
C ARG A 95 -16.76 11.19 -10.92
N LEU A 96 -16.58 10.55 -9.77
CA LEU A 96 -17.31 9.33 -9.43
C LEU A 96 -18.76 9.65 -9.04
N PRO A 97 -19.70 8.70 -9.24
CA PRO A 97 -21.03 8.76 -8.65
C PRO A 97 -21.01 8.90 -7.12
N ASP A 98 -22.06 9.49 -6.54
CA ASP A 98 -22.20 9.71 -5.10
C ASP A 98 -22.25 8.38 -4.30
N GLU A 99 -22.51 7.25 -4.95
CA GLU A 99 -22.47 5.92 -4.35
C GLU A 99 -21.06 5.53 -3.86
N PHE A 100 -20.00 6.18 -4.35
CA PHE A 100 -18.60 5.96 -3.93
C PHE A 100 -18.13 7.00 -2.92
N ASN A 101 -19.03 7.75 -2.31
CA ASN A 101 -18.71 8.71 -1.28
C ASN A 101 -18.00 7.97 -0.12
N TRP A 102 -16.83 8.48 0.32
CA TRP A 102 -15.88 7.80 1.22
C TRP A 102 -15.21 6.53 0.68
N GLY A 103 -15.52 6.08 -0.53
CA GLY A 103 -14.89 4.93 -1.19
C GLY A 103 -13.65 5.28 -2.00
N ALA A 104 -13.45 4.52 -3.07
CA ALA A 104 -12.42 4.70 -4.08
C ALA A 104 -10.97 4.65 -3.56
N ARG A 105 -10.73 3.97 -2.44
CA ARG A 105 -9.35 3.60 -2.03
C ARG A 105 -8.70 2.69 -3.08
N GLY A 106 -9.50 1.83 -3.72
CA GLY A 106 -9.04 0.91 -4.75
C GLY A 106 -9.55 1.24 -6.13
N LEU A 107 -8.72 0.96 -7.13
CA LEU A 107 -9.03 1.21 -8.54
C LEU A 107 -8.36 0.19 -9.46
N SER A 108 -9.14 -0.44 -10.33
CA SER A 108 -8.63 -1.31 -11.40
C SER A 108 -9.22 -0.93 -12.75
N PHE A 109 -8.42 -1.07 -13.81
CA PHE A 109 -8.91 -0.91 -15.18
C PHE A 109 -9.47 -2.23 -15.70
N TYR A 110 -10.72 -2.21 -16.13
CA TYR A 110 -11.39 -3.40 -16.68
C TYR A 110 -11.51 -3.29 -18.21
N PRO A 111 -10.66 -3.99 -18.98
CA PRO A 111 -10.59 -3.83 -20.44
C PRO A 111 -11.85 -4.30 -21.17
N ASP A 112 -12.54 -5.31 -20.63
CA ASP A 112 -13.75 -5.86 -21.26
C ASP A 112 -15.02 -5.07 -20.90
N GLY A 113 -14.91 -4.11 -19.98
CA GLY A 113 -16.01 -3.26 -19.57
C GLY A 113 -16.47 -2.29 -20.65
N SER A 114 -17.71 -1.80 -20.52
CA SER A 114 -18.34 -0.91 -21.52
C SER A 114 -18.24 -1.45 -22.96
N ASP A 115 -18.62 -2.71 -23.17
CA ASP A 115 -18.56 -3.42 -24.47
C ASP A 115 -17.14 -3.43 -25.09
N GLY A 116 -16.10 -3.55 -24.26
CA GLY A 116 -14.69 -3.57 -24.68
C GLY A 116 -14.07 -2.19 -24.94
N ALA A 117 -14.76 -1.10 -24.60
CA ALA A 117 -14.16 0.25 -24.59
C ALA A 117 -13.28 0.49 -23.36
N GLY A 118 -13.41 -0.36 -22.35
CA GLY A 118 -12.79 -0.24 -21.04
C GLY A 118 -13.65 0.54 -20.06
N SER A 119 -13.64 0.11 -18.80
CA SER A 119 -14.27 0.79 -17.67
C SER A 119 -13.33 0.77 -16.46
N LEU A 120 -13.76 1.33 -15.32
CA LEU A 120 -13.04 1.25 -14.06
C LEU A 120 -13.85 0.45 -13.04
N LEU A 121 -13.17 -0.40 -12.29
CA LEU A 121 -13.70 -1.04 -11.08
C LEU A 121 -13.19 -0.25 -9.88
N VAL A 122 -14.08 0.09 -8.97
CA VAL A 122 -13.81 1.02 -7.86
C VAL A 122 -14.32 0.42 -6.56
N THR A 123 -13.54 0.49 -5.48
CA THR A 123 -14.04 0.09 -4.15
C THR A 123 -15.16 1.03 -3.70
N GLY A 124 -16.25 0.48 -3.19
CA GLY A 124 -17.47 1.21 -2.84
C GLY A 124 -17.30 2.10 -1.61
N PHE A 125 -16.76 1.54 -0.52
CA PHE A 125 -16.57 2.22 0.77
C PHE A 125 -15.16 1.95 1.27
N GLU A 126 -14.62 2.86 2.09
CA GLU A 126 -13.33 2.63 2.74
C GLU A 126 -13.39 1.58 3.85
N LEU A 127 -14.49 1.50 4.59
CA LEU A 127 -14.71 0.52 5.65
C LEU A 127 -15.67 -0.58 5.17
N LEU A 128 -15.73 -1.68 5.92
CA LEU A 128 -16.80 -2.65 5.77
C LEU A 128 -18.15 -2.00 6.08
N MET A 129 -19.18 -2.43 5.36
CA MET A 129 -20.51 -1.83 5.44
C MET A 129 -21.60 -2.91 5.45
N ASP A 130 -22.66 -2.67 6.22
CA ASP A 130 -23.92 -3.41 6.14
C ASP A 130 -25.00 -2.49 5.54
N PRO A 131 -25.61 -2.82 4.39
CA PRO A 131 -26.64 -2.00 3.77
C PRO A 131 -27.89 -1.78 4.64
N ALA A 132 -28.13 -2.64 5.64
CA ALA A 132 -29.20 -2.48 6.61
C ALA A 132 -28.89 -1.44 7.70
N HIS A 133 -27.61 -1.08 7.87
CA HIS A 133 -27.10 -0.14 8.88
C HIS A 133 -26.21 0.92 8.21
N PRO A 134 -26.75 1.70 7.25
CA PRO A 134 -25.96 2.68 6.52
C PRO A 134 -25.47 3.79 7.47
N ASN A 135 -24.20 4.19 7.32
CA ASN A 135 -23.51 5.20 8.13
C ASN A 135 -23.17 4.75 9.56
N GLU A 136 -23.24 3.46 9.86
CA GLU A 136 -22.77 2.90 11.13
C GLU A 136 -21.48 2.11 10.91
N THR A 137 -20.54 2.21 11.86
CA THR A 137 -19.33 1.38 11.85
C THR A 137 -19.72 -0.07 12.15
N CYS A 138 -19.01 -1.02 11.53
CA CYS A 138 -19.34 -2.44 11.59
C CYS A 138 -19.09 -3.16 12.94
N GLY A 139 -19.34 -2.50 14.07
CA GLY A 139 -19.05 -3.01 15.42
C GLY A 139 -19.97 -4.14 15.91
N ASP A 140 -21.23 -4.20 15.45
CA ASP A 140 -22.16 -5.26 15.89
C ASP A 140 -21.90 -6.57 15.13
N PRO A 141 -21.59 -7.69 15.81
CA PRO A 141 -21.30 -8.97 15.17
C PRO A 141 -22.51 -9.62 14.49
N SER A 142 -23.73 -9.14 14.73
CA SER A 142 -24.95 -9.61 14.07
C SER A 142 -25.16 -9.02 12.66
N TRP A 143 -24.38 -8.00 12.29
CA TRP A 143 -24.49 -7.31 11.01
C TRP A 143 -23.73 -8.01 9.89
N GLY A 144 -24.31 -7.98 8.69
CA GLY A 144 -23.79 -8.58 7.46
C GLY A 144 -22.75 -7.69 6.79
N CYS A 145 -21.69 -7.33 7.53
CA CYS A 145 -20.65 -6.43 7.06
C CYS A 145 -19.78 -7.08 5.98
N GLY A 146 -19.63 -6.38 4.85
CA GLY A 146 -18.82 -6.85 3.72
C GLY A 146 -18.14 -5.72 2.97
N ALA A 147 -17.24 -6.10 2.06
CA ALA A 147 -16.57 -5.22 1.13
C ALA A 147 -17.35 -5.12 -0.18
N TYR A 148 -17.49 -3.90 -0.71
CA TYR A 148 -18.27 -3.62 -1.92
C TYR A 148 -17.41 -2.99 -3.01
N TYR A 149 -17.79 -3.22 -4.27
CA TYR A 149 -17.21 -2.53 -5.42
C TYR A 149 -18.26 -2.21 -6.48
N GLY A 150 -17.93 -1.35 -7.43
CA GLY A 150 -18.78 -1.06 -8.59
C GLY A 150 -17.97 -0.83 -9.86
N GLU A 151 -18.61 -1.07 -11.01
CA GLU A 151 -18.07 -0.74 -12.33
C GLU A 151 -18.61 0.62 -12.78
N VAL A 152 -17.73 1.52 -13.20
CA VAL A 152 -18.11 2.84 -13.73
C VAL A 152 -17.58 3.06 -15.15
N THR A 153 -18.40 3.71 -15.98
CA THR A 153 -18.00 4.14 -17.32
C THR A 153 -16.88 5.19 -17.24
N ILE A 154 -16.02 5.27 -18.25
CA ILE A 154 -15.05 6.37 -18.38
C ILE A 154 -15.62 7.45 -19.31
N PRO A 155 -16.15 8.58 -18.79
CA PRO A 155 -16.59 9.68 -19.65
C PRO A 155 -15.38 10.34 -20.33
N ALA A 156 -15.64 11.16 -21.36
CA ALA A 156 -14.60 12.00 -21.95
C ALA A 156 -14.06 12.95 -20.87
N PRO A 157 -12.79 12.84 -20.44
CA PRO A 157 -12.26 13.70 -19.38
C PRO A 157 -12.22 15.15 -19.84
N THR A 158 -12.42 16.08 -18.91
CA THR A 158 -12.35 17.52 -19.19
C THR A 158 -11.49 18.23 -18.16
N ALA A 159 -10.76 19.26 -18.58
CA ALA A 159 -10.16 20.21 -17.66
C ALA A 159 -11.21 21.26 -17.28
N ALA A 160 -11.53 21.37 -15.99
CA ALA A 160 -12.40 22.42 -15.44
C ALA A 160 -11.66 23.12 -14.29
N ALA A 161 -12.03 24.36 -13.99
CA ALA A 161 -11.48 25.06 -12.83
C ALA A 161 -12.17 24.62 -11.54
N ASN A 162 -13.49 24.41 -11.59
CA ASN A 162 -14.27 23.89 -10.47
C ASN A 162 -14.52 22.40 -10.69
N TRP A 163 -14.38 21.60 -9.64
CA TRP A 163 -14.59 20.16 -9.71
C TRP A 163 -16.07 19.82 -9.96
N GLU A 164 -17.03 20.68 -9.58
CA GLU A 164 -18.47 20.42 -9.83
C GLU A 164 -18.82 20.43 -11.32
N ASP A 165 -18.04 21.16 -12.13
CA ASP A 165 -18.23 21.29 -13.58
C ASP A 165 -17.71 20.06 -14.36
N LEU A 166 -17.06 19.12 -13.67
CA LEU A 166 -16.55 17.89 -14.28
C LEU A 166 -17.68 16.92 -14.65
N PRO A 167 -17.53 16.18 -15.77
CA PRO A 167 -18.45 15.11 -16.13
C PRO A 167 -18.46 14.06 -15.03
N VAL A 168 -19.61 13.40 -14.83
CA VAL A 168 -19.77 12.33 -13.85
C VAL A 168 -19.79 11.00 -14.58
N ALA A 169 -19.02 10.02 -14.09
CA ALA A 169 -19.10 8.65 -14.57
C ALA A 169 -20.47 8.04 -14.26
N THR A 170 -20.88 7.03 -15.02
CA THR A 170 -22.13 6.29 -14.76
C THR A 170 -21.78 4.96 -14.09
N LEU A 171 -22.47 4.66 -12.99
CA LEU A 171 -22.43 3.35 -12.35
C LEU A 171 -23.20 2.33 -13.21
N SER A 172 -22.53 1.27 -13.67
CA SER A 172 -23.11 0.28 -14.59
C SER A 172 -24.19 -0.60 -13.95
N ALA A 173 -24.07 -0.86 -12.66
CA ALA A 173 -25.01 -1.64 -11.84
C ALA A 173 -24.84 -1.27 -10.36
N PRO A 174 -25.81 -1.56 -9.47
CA PRO A 174 -25.64 -1.37 -8.03
C PRO A 174 -24.35 -2.00 -7.51
N LEU A 175 -23.77 -1.43 -6.44
CA LEU A 175 -22.57 -1.97 -5.82
C LEU A 175 -22.74 -3.45 -5.44
N ILE A 176 -21.67 -4.22 -5.63
CA ILE A 176 -21.63 -5.67 -5.46
C ILE A 176 -20.75 -5.98 -4.24
N GLU A 177 -21.30 -6.72 -3.27
CA GLU A 177 -20.49 -7.34 -2.22
C GLU A 177 -19.58 -8.41 -2.83
N PHE A 178 -18.29 -8.41 -2.52
CA PHE A 178 -17.33 -9.29 -3.20
C PHE A 178 -16.32 -9.98 -2.28
N ASP A 179 -16.46 -9.85 -0.97
CA ASP A 179 -15.67 -10.62 -0.01
C ASP A 179 -16.48 -11.75 0.66
N GLY A 180 -17.81 -11.75 0.55
CA GLY A 180 -18.66 -12.73 1.23
C GLY A 180 -18.51 -12.68 2.75
N GLY A 181 -18.20 -11.51 3.30
CA GLY A 181 -17.92 -11.27 4.72
C GLY A 181 -16.55 -11.74 5.20
N LEU A 182 -15.65 -12.20 4.32
CA LEU A 182 -14.31 -12.68 4.68
C LEU A 182 -13.46 -11.60 5.36
N ALA A 183 -13.53 -10.34 4.94
CA ALA A 183 -12.72 -9.28 5.54
C ALA A 183 -13.07 -9.06 7.02
N SER A 184 -14.36 -9.25 7.36
CA SER A 184 -14.85 -9.11 8.75
C SER A 184 -14.28 -10.16 9.71
N SER A 185 -13.69 -11.26 9.21
CA SER A 185 -13.02 -12.25 10.03
C SER A 185 -11.64 -11.82 10.49
N VAL A 186 -11.02 -10.82 9.85
CA VAL A 186 -9.73 -10.24 10.27
C VAL A 186 -9.98 -9.23 11.38
N HIS A 187 -10.85 -8.25 11.10
CA HIS A 187 -11.41 -7.34 12.08
C HIS A 187 -12.66 -6.68 11.50
N ARG A 188 -13.54 -6.13 12.33
CA ARG A 188 -14.79 -5.49 11.84
C ARG A 188 -14.72 -3.97 11.73
N GLU A 189 -13.98 -3.32 12.62
CA GLU A 189 -13.92 -1.85 12.71
C GLU A 189 -12.61 -1.26 12.16
N TYR A 190 -11.47 -1.86 12.47
CA TYR A 190 -10.13 -1.36 12.07
C TYR A 190 -9.62 -1.86 10.73
N VAL A 191 -10.48 -2.31 9.83
CA VAL A 191 -10.07 -2.74 8.48
C VAL A 191 -10.56 -1.75 7.44
N PHE A 192 -9.66 -1.37 6.54
CA PHE A 192 -10.01 -0.66 5.35
C PHE A 192 -10.05 -1.61 4.15
N VAL A 193 -11.04 -1.44 3.28
CA VAL A 193 -11.09 -2.04 1.94
C VAL A 193 -10.18 -1.18 1.05
N SER A 194 -8.95 -1.64 0.87
CA SER A 194 -7.87 -0.78 0.41
C SER A 194 -7.69 -0.80 -1.10
N ASP A 195 -7.73 -1.97 -1.74
CA ASP A 195 -7.62 -2.05 -3.19
C ASP A 195 -8.35 -3.24 -3.81
N LEU A 196 -8.47 -3.23 -5.13
CA LEU A 196 -8.96 -4.33 -5.94
C LEU A 196 -8.19 -4.41 -7.26
N GLU A 197 -8.05 -5.61 -7.82
CA GLU A 197 -7.43 -5.79 -9.14
C GLU A 197 -8.15 -6.86 -9.96
N TYR A 198 -8.50 -6.51 -11.20
CA TYR A 198 -9.05 -7.44 -12.18
C TYR A 198 -7.97 -8.39 -12.69
N VAL A 199 -8.27 -9.70 -12.67
CA VAL A 199 -7.41 -10.74 -13.22
C VAL A 199 -8.20 -11.58 -14.23
N PRO A 200 -7.76 -11.63 -15.51
CA PRO A 200 -8.39 -12.50 -16.50
C PRO A 200 -8.44 -13.97 -16.05
N GLN A 201 -9.43 -14.71 -16.54
CA GLN A 201 -9.58 -16.14 -16.27
C GLN A 201 -8.29 -16.89 -16.59
N ARG A 202 -7.85 -17.74 -15.67
CA ARG A 202 -6.64 -18.55 -15.83
C ARG A 202 -6.79 -19.97 -15.28
N GLY A 203 -5.91 -20.86 -15.75
CA GLY A 203 -5.91 -22.26 -15.36
C GLY A 203 -7.26 -22.97 -15.54
N SER A 204 -7.79 -23.51 -14.45
CA SER A 204 -9.08 -24.20 -14.38
C SER A 204 -10.21 -23.32 -13.85
N GLN A 205 -10.01 -22.01 -13.68
CA GLN A 205 -11.09 -21.10 -13.28
C GLN A 205 -12.20 -21.10 -14.33
N THR A 206 -13.43 -20.88 -13.87
CA THR A 206 -14.62 -20.80 -14.73
C THR A 206 -14.92 -19.39 -15.23
N SER A 207 -14.28 -18.37 -14.65
CA SER A 207 -14.47 -16.95 -14.96
C SER A 207 -13.25 -16.13 -14.54
N ALA A 208 -13.16 -14.90 -15.03
CA ALA A 208 -12.21 -13.91 -14.51
C ALA A 208 -12.47 -13.64 -13.02
N LYS A 209 -11.43 -13.15 -12.34
CA LYS A 209 -11.46 -12.90 -10.90
C LYS A 209 -11.25 -11.44 -10.59
N LEU A 210 -11.88 -11.01 -9.51
CA LEU A 210 -11.56 -9.79 -8.81
C LEU A 210 -10.78 -10.18 -7.55
N TYR A 211 -9.56 -9.68 -7.42
CA TYR A 211 -8.83 -9.75 -6.17
C TYR A 211 -9.15 -8.50 -5.37
N GLY A 212 -9.34 -8.65 -4.06
CA GLY A 212 -9.47 -7.54 -3.13
C GLY A 212 -8.38 -7.58 -2.08
N SER A 213 -8.08 -6.43 -1.50
CA SER A 213 -7.20 -6.34 -0.33
C SER A 213 -7.72 -5.43 0.77
N ILE A 214 -7.32 -5.77 1.99
CA ILE A 214 -7.50 -4.93 3.16
C ILE A 214 -6.16 -4.52 3.76
N ASP A 215 -6.19 -3.42 4.50
CA ASP A 215 -5.20 -3.12 5.51
C ASP A 215 -5.87 -2.89 6.88
N VAL A 216 -5.11 -3.10 7.96
CA VAL A 216 -5.59 -2.93 9.33
C VAL A 216 -5.01 -1.66 9.91
N TRP A 217 -5.85 -0.68 10.26
CA TRP A 217 -5.45 0.63 10.78
C TRP A 217 -4.60 0.53 12.05
N TYR A 218 -5.09 -0.21 13.04
CA TYR A 218 -4.42 -0.41 14.33
C TYR A 218 -3.86 -1.82 14.46
N ALA A 219 -3.02 -2.21 13.51
CA ALA A 219 -2.46 -3.56 13.42
C ALA A 219 -1.68 -3.97 14.67
N GLU A 220 -1.06 -3.02 15.38
CA GLU A 220 -0.31 -3.24 16.61
C GLU A 220 -1.22 -3.73 17.74
N GLY A 221 -2.41 -3.14 17.90
CA GLY A 221 -3.37 -3.58 18.91
C GLY A 221 -4.21 -4.77 18.49
N VAL A 222 -4.51 -4.88 17.19
CA VAL A 222 -5.36 -5.95 16.64
C VAL A 222 -4.60 -7.28 16.55
N ALA A 223 -3.39 -7.25 15.98
CA ALA A 223 -2.61 -8.47 15.72
C ALA A 223 -1.40 -8.63 16.65
N GLY A 224 -1.00 -7.59 17.40
CA GLY A 224 0.20 -7.66 18.22
C GLY A 224 1.42 -8.00 17.36
N GLU A 225 2.24 -8.93 17.82
CA GLU A 225 3.42 -9.40 17.08
C GLU A 225 3.08 -10.36 15.92
N ASP A 226 1.83 -10.84 15.85
CA ASP A 226 1.38 -11.79 14.85
C ASP A 226 1.11 -11.12 13.50
N THR A 227 1.30 -11.89 12.43
CA THR A 227 0.88 -11.50 11.08
C THR A 227 -0.60 -11.81 10.86
N PHE A 228 -1.19 -11.23 9.82
CA PHE A 228 -2.61 -11.40 9.46
C PHE A 228 -2.77 -11.46 7.93
N PRO A 229 -3.82 -12.12 7.43
CA PRO A 229 -4.07 -12.21 6.00
C PRO A 229 -4.71 -10.92 5.47
N THR A 230 -4.47 -10.59 4.21
CA THR A 230 -4.88 -9.30 3.62
C THR A 230 -5.55 -9.39 2.26
N VAL A 231 -5.53 -10.55 1.59
CA VAL A 231 -6.02 -10.69 0.21
C VAL A 231 -7.13 -11.73 0.11
N TRP A 232 -8.13 -11.50 -0.73
CA TRP A 232 -9.11 -12.51 -1.15
C TRP A 232 -9.34 -12.43 -2.66
N LEU A 233 -10.13 -13.35 -3.18
CA LEU A 233 -10.63 -13.29 -4.55
C LEU A 233 -12.11 -13.66 -4.62
N ALA A 234 -12.80 -13.13 -5.63
CA ALA A 234 -14.17 -13.51 -5.98
C ALA A 234 -14.37 -13.51 -7.51
N ASN A 235 -15.50 -14.04 -7.96
CA ASN A 235 -15.97 -13.85 -9.32
C ASN A 235 -16.36 -12.38 -9.56
N MET A 236 -16.43 -11.98 -10.83
CA MET A 236 -16.88 -10.65 -11.24
C MET A 236 -18.36 -10.34 -10.91
N ASP A 237 -19.12 -11.28 -10.36
CA ASP A 237 -20.48 -11.04 -9.84
C ASP A 237 -20.52 -11.06 -8.29
N GLY A 238 -19.36 -11.06 -7.64
CA GLY A 238 -19.21 -11.13 -6.19
C GLY A 238 -19.32 -12.55 -5.61
N SER A 239 -19.77 -13.52 -6.41
CA SER A 239 -19.91 -14.90 -5.93
C SER A 239 -18.57 -15.63 -5.80
N GLY A 240 -18.56 -16.73 -5.05
CA GLY A 240 -17.39 -17.61 -4.98
C GLY A 240 -16.19 -16.97 -4.28
N ALA A 241 -16.43 -16.05 -3.34
CA ALA A 241 -15.38 -15.44 -2.54
C ALA A 241 -14.56 -16.52 -1.79
N ALA A 242 -13.24 -16.41 -1.85
CA ALA A 242 -12.30 -17.30 -1.19
C ALA A 242 -11.11 -16.51 -0.62
N GLY A 243 -10.67 -16.88 0.58
CA GLY A 243 -9.70 -16.14 1.38
C GLY A 243 -10.04 -16.27 2.88
N MET A 244 -9.53 -15.41 3.76
CA MET A 244 -8.45 -14.43 3.54
C MET A 244 -7.09 -15.13 3.44
N PHE A 245 -6.26 -14.74 2.49
CA PHE A 245 -4.93 -15.31 2.26
C PHE A 245 -3.83 -14.41 2.84
N HIS A 246 -2.82 -15.05 3.44
CA HIS A 246 -1.55 -14.39 3.72
C HIS A 246 -0.77 -14.19 2.42
N VAL A 247 -0.14 -13.03 2.28
CA VAL A 247 0.79 -12.71 1.20
C VAL A 247 2.18 -13.25 1.59
N GLY A 248 2.42 -14.52 1.27
CA GLY A 248 3.63 -15.23 1.67
C GLY A 248 3.45 -16.14 2.90
N PRO A 249 4.52 -16.86 3.30
CA PRO A 249 4.54 -17.66 4.52
C PRO A 249 4.48 -16.79 5.78
N GLU A 250 4.11 -17.35 6.94
CA GLU A 250 4.10 -16.67 8.25
C GLU A 250 5.52 -16.58 8.86
N GLN A 251 6.45 -16.03 8.10
CA GLN A 251 7.83 -15.80 8.51
C GLN A 251 8.31 -14.49 7.90
N GLU A 252 9.40 -13.95 8.41
CA GLU A 252 10.00 -12.76 7.84
C GLU A 252 10.43 -12.97 6.37
N PRO A 253 10.34 -11.93 5.52
CA PRO A 253 9.87 -10.57 5.82
C PRO A 253 8.35 -10.37 5.68
N TYR A 254 7.58 -11.45 5.49
CA TYR A 254 6.16 -11.42 5.16
C TYR A 254 5.32 -11.09 6.39
N HIS A 255 4.62 -9.95 6.34
CA HIS A 255 3.78 -9.49 7.44
C HIS A 255 2.60 -8.69 6.90
N GLY A 256 1.42 -8.84 7.49
CA GLY A 256 0.22 -8.06 7.12
C GLY A 256 0.37 -6.53 7.24
N ARG A 257 1.40 -6.06 7.95
CA ARG A 257 1.76 -4.64 8.06
C ARG A 257 2.54 -4.11 6.84
N LYS A 258 3.01 -5.00 5.95
CA LYS A 258 3.75 -4.65 4.72
C LYS A 258 2.96 -4.89 3.45
N VAL A 259 1.70 -5.31 3.52
CA VAL A 259 0.90 -5.66 2.34
C VAL A 259 -0.55 -5.19 2.49
N GLY A 260 -1.25 -5.09 1.37
CA GLY A 260 -2.70 -4.92 1.35
C GLY A 260 -3.23 -3.51 1.06
N SER A 261 -2.42 -2.45 1.14
CA SER A 261 -2.89 -1.07 0.92
C SER A 261 -3.05 -0.69 -0.55
N TYR A 262 -2.36 -1.38 -1.46
CA TYR A 262 -2.54 -1.26 -2.92
C TYR A 262 -2.30 -2.60 -3.61
N MET A 263 -2.85 -2.76 -4.81
CA MET A 263 -2.68 -3.95 -5.65
C MET A 263 -2.68 -3.59 -7.13
N PHE A 264 -1.73 -4.14 -7.90
CA PHE A 264 -1.69 -3.93 -9.35
C PHE A 264 -1.02 -5.08 -10.08
N THR A 265 -1.31 -5.20 -11.37
CA THR A 265 -0.65 -6.13 -12.28
C THR A 265 0.64 -5.59 -12.88
N VAL A 266 1.58 -6.50 -13.16
CA VAL A 266 2.77 -6.23 -13.98
C VAL A 266 2.67 -6.96 -15.33
N PRO A 267 3.31 -6.46 -16.40
CA PRO A 267 3.29 -7.15 -17.68
C PRO A 267 4.06 -8.48 -17.62
N ASN A 268 3.62 -9.47 -18.41
CA ASN A 268 4.24 -10.80 -18.45
C ASN A 268 5.75 -10.78 -18.66
N TRP A 269 6.28 -9.87 -19.51
CA TRP A 269 7.72 -9.79 -19.73
C TRP A 269 8.49 -9.48 -18.43
N TYR A 270 7.93 -8.64 -17.57
CA TYR A 270 8.53 -8.26 -16.30
C TYR A 270 8.43 -9.42 -15.31
N ALA A 271 7.25 -10.04 -15.24
CA ALA A 271 7.00 -11.21 -14.42
C ALA A 271 7.93 -12.38 -14.77
N ASP A 272 8.04 -12.73 -16.06
CA ASP A 272 8.88 -13.82 -16.56
C ASP A 272 10.37 -13.55 -16.31
N GLN A 273 10.79 -12.29 -16.48
CA GLN A 273 12.20 -11.92 -16.37
C GLN A 273 12.69 -11.79 -14.92
N TYR A 274 11.84 -11.24 -14.03
CA TYR A 274 12.26 -10.82 -12.70
C TYR A 274 11.49 -11.46 -11.56
N LEU A 275 10.22 -11.83 -11.78
CA LEU A 275 9.32 -12.24 -10.71
C LEU A 275 8.95 -13.72 -10.70
N ASP A 276 9.66 -14.52 -11.50
CA ASP A 276 9.42 -15.96 -11.63
C ASP A 276 7.94 -16.23 -11.94
N GLY A 277 7.40 -15.45 -12.89
CA GLY A 277 6.03 -15.57 -13.41
C GLY A 277 4.96 -14.84 -12.60
N ARG A 278 5.26 -14.32 -11.41
CA ARG A 278 4.29 -13.62 -10.54
C ARG A 278 3.80 -12.33 -11.18
N THR A 279 2.48 -12.19 -11.31
CA THR A 279 1.86 -11.10 -12.09
C THR A 279 1.10 -10.08 -11.26
N LEU A 280 0.78 -10.36 -10.00
CA LEU A 280 0.20 -9.38 -9.08
C LEU A 280 1.26 -8.88 -8.10
N VAL A 281 1.14 -7.62 -7.70
CA VAL A 281 1.97 -6.96 -6.69
C VAL A 281 1.07 -6.26 -5.69
N THR A 282 1.41 -6.36 -4.40
CA THR A 282 0.78 -5.59 -3.33
C THR A 282 1.83 -5.00 -2.39
N GLY A 283 1.44 -4.00 -1.60
CA GLY A 283 2.30 -3.37 -0.61
C GLY A 283 1.53 -2.54 0.40
N ARG A 284 2.26 -2.01 1.39
CA ARG A 284 1.80 -1.10 2.44
C ARG A 284 2.99 -0.44 3.11
N SER A 285 2.83 0.84 3.48
CA SER A 285 3.74 1.55 4.38
C SER A 285 3.16 1.57 5.79
N ARG A 286 3.89 1.05 6.77
CA ARG A 286 3.54 1.12 8.20
C ARG A 286 4.84 1.02 9.00
N GLY A 287 5.28 2.10 9.62
CA GLY A 287 6.66 2.20 10.14
C GLY A 287 6.98 1.51 11.47
N THR A 288 6.10 0.64 11.98
CA THR A 288 6.20 0.05 13.34
C THR A 288 6.80 -1.36 13.31
N PRO A 289 7.73 -1.70 14.23
CA PRO A 289 8.27 -3.05 14.34
C PRO A 289 7.22 -4.01 14.92
N ALA A 290 7.35 -5.32 14.65
CA ALA A 290 6.45 -6.32 15.24
C ALA A 290 6.69 -6.48 16.74
N ASP A 291 7.97 -6.60 17.11
CA ASP A 291 8.48 -6.71 18.46
C ASP A 291 9.16 -5.40 18.90
N GLY A 292 9.65 -5.35 20.14
CA GLY A 292 10.21 -4.15 20.78
C GLY A 292 11.39 -3.46 20.07
N ALA A 293 12.09 -2.59 20.81
CA ALA A 293 13.07 -1.63 20.29
C ALA A 293 14.42 -2.25 19.85
N GLU A 294 14.40 -3.15 18.87
CA GLU A 294 15.60 -3.46 18.08
C GLU A 294 16.00 -2.20 17.29
N PRO A 295 17.28 -1.80 17.28
CA PRO A 295 17.69 -0.53 16.69
C PRO A 295 17.40 -0.46 15.18
N VAL A 296 17.45 -1.60 14.48
CA VAL A 296 17.02 -1.77 13.08
C VAL A 296 16.52 -3.21 12.88
N THR A 297 15.31 -3.40 12.33
CA THR A 297 14.68 -4.71 12.10
C THR A 297 13.96 -4.77 10.76
N THR A 298 13.76 -5.98 10.22
CA THR A 298 12.82 -6.24 9.11
C THR A 298 11.47 -6.77 9.60
N ARG A 299 11.33 -7.01 10.91
CA ARG A 299 10.12 -7.57 11.51
C ARG A 299 8.99 -6.57 11.62
N GLY A 300 7.78 -7.00 11.30
CA GLY A 300 6.58 -6.15 11.36
C GLY A 300 6.38 -5.29 10.13
N GLY A 301 6.43 -3.98 10.29
CA GLY A 301 6.15 -3.00 9.25
C GLY A 301 7.33 -2.66 8.32
N SER A 302 7.19 -1.57 7.56
CA SER A 302 8.19 -0.98 6.67
C SER A 302 8.15 0.54 6.78
N GLN A 303 9.31 1.17 6.98
CA GLN A 303 9.46 2.63 7.02
C GLN A 303 9.57 3.21 5.60
N GLY A 304 8.54 2.96 4.80
CA GLY A 304 8.45 3.30 3.38
C GLY A 304 7.58 2.28 2.64
N PRO A 305 7.26 2.53 1.35
CA PRO A 305 6.44 1.61 0.57
C PRO A 305 7.12 0.25 0.38
N THR A 306 6.32 -0.77 0.06
CA THR A 306 6.77 -2.14 -0.11
C THR A 306 6.22 -2.72 -1.40
N LEU A 307 6.86 -3.76 -1.93
CA LEU A 307 6.37 -4.49 -3.09
C LEU A 307 6.60 -5.98 -2.89
N PHE A 308 5.50 -6.72 -2.87
CA PHE A 308 5.44 -8.17 -2.76
C PHE A 308 4.69 -8.70 -3.97
N ALA A 309 5.42 -9.38 -4.87
CA ALA A 309 4.83 -10.02 -6.03
C ALA A 309 4.26 -11.38 -5.66
N PHE A 310 3.12 -11.78 -6.19
CA PHE A 310 2.57 -13.13 -6.01
C PHE A 310 1.87 -13.62 -7.28
N GLN A 311 1.73 -14.95 -7.38
CA GLN A 311 1.02 -15.58 -8.47
C GLN A 311 -0.47 -15.61 -8.15
N PRO A 312 -1.33 -15.07 -9.02
CA PRO A 312 -2.77 -15.22 -8.86
C PRO A 312 -3.12 -16.70 -9.05
N PHE A 313 -4.05 -17.20 -8.25
CA PHE A 313 -4.49 -18.58 -8.34
C PHE A 313 -5.03 -18.94 -9.73
N ASP A 314 -4.82 -20.19 -10.11
CA ASP A 314 -5.27 -20.81 -11.35
C ASP A 314 -6.55 -21.67 -11.16
N SER A 315 -7.20 -21.58 -10.00
CA SER A 315 -8.36 -22.40 -9.63
C SER A 315 -9.44 -21.56 -8.91
N ASP A 316 -10.70 -22.02 -9.00
CA ASP A 316 -11.84 -21.46 -8.25
C ASP A 316 -11.91 -21.96 -6.80
N ALA A 317 -11.10 -22.95 -6.44
CA ALA A 317 -10.99 -23.49 -5.08
C ALA A 317 -9.55 -23.38 -4.56
N PRO A 318 -9.02 -22.15 -4.43
CA PRO A 318 -7.67 -21.91 -3.91
C PRO A 318 -7.54 -22.37 -2.45
N THR A 319 -6.34 -22.80 -2.05
CA THR A 319 -5.99 -23.12 -0.67
C THR A 319 -4.57 -22.69 -0.35
N GLY A 320 -4.26 -22.50 0.93
CA GLY A 320 -2.94 -22.10 1.40
C GLY A 320 -2.67 -20.61 1.26
N ASN A 321 -1.41 -20.21 1.48
CA ASN A 321 -0.95 -18.83 1.37
C ASN A 321 -0.56 -18.50 -0.08
N LEU A 322 -0.57 -17.22 -0.41
CA LEU A 322 -0.01 -16.73 -1.68
C LEU A 322 1.50 -16.94 -1.69
N ASP A 323 2.06 -17.28 -2.84
CA ASP A 323 3.48 -17.57 -3.02
C ASP A 323 4.29 -16.27 -3.19
N ALA A 324 4.22 -15.37 -2.21
CA ALA A 324 4.77 -14.03 -2.38
C ALA A 324 6.31 -14.02 -2.48
N MET A 325 6.82 -13.00 -3.19
CA MET A 325 8.25 -12.68 -3.31
C MET A 325 8.44 -11.17 -3.06
N PRO A 326 9.18 -10.77 -2.01
CA PRO A 326 9.47 -9.38 -1.73
C PRO A 326 10.55 -8.86 -2.69
N PHE A 327 10.37 -7.64 -3.18
CA PHE A 327 11.39 -6.97 -3.99
C PHE A 327 11.49 -5.46 -3.72
N LEU A 328 10.74 -4.96 -2.73
CA LEU A 328 10.94 -3.66 -2.09
C LEU A 328 10.38 -3.72 -0.66
N TYR A 329 11.17 -3.29 0.32
CA TYR A 329 10.70 -2.92 1.65
C TYR A 329 11.85 -2.21 2.36
N TYR A 330 11.52 -1.33 3.32
CA TYR A 330 12.52 -0.60 4.10
C TYR A 330 12.55 -1.13 5.52
N ARG A 331 13.75 -1.21 6.11
CA ARG A 331 13.89 -1.68 7.48
C ARG A 331 13.27 -0.66 8.44
N VAL A 332 12.79 -1.17 9.56
CA VAL A 332 12.27 -0.35 10.65
C VAL A 332 13.41 -0.03 11.60
N SER A 333 13.76 1.24 11.74
CA SER A 333 14.59 1.74 12.84
C SER A 333 13.72 2.49 13.84
N PHE A 334 13.54 1.91 15.02
CA PHE A 334 12.64 2.43 16.06
C PHE A 334 13.29 2.32 17.46
N PRO A 335 13.38 3.42 18.24
CA PRO A 335 12.84 4.74 17.97
C PRO A 335 13.70 5.61 17.02
N GLY A 336 14.78 5.08 16.42
CA GLY A 336 15.76 5.81 15.59
C GLY A 336 15.16 6.68 14.48
N CYS A 337 14.84 6.11 13.31
CA CYS A 337 14.31 6.86 12.17
C CYS A 337 12.96 7.55 12.44
N ALA A 338 12.03 6.89 13.15
CA ALA A 338 10.64 7.34 13.23
C ALA A 338 9.98 7.11 14.60
N GLY A 339 10.77 7.10 15.67
CA GLY A 339 10.24 7.02 17.02
C GLY A 339 9.37 8.23 17.40
N PRO A 340 8.41 8.04 18.32
CA PRO A 340 7.50 9.09 18.75
C PRO A 340 8.28 10.24 19.39
N ASN A 341 8.18 11.43 18.79
CA ASN A 341 8.76 12.68 19.29
C ASN A 341 10.31 12.72 19.40
N VAL A 342 11.02 11.68 18.95
CA VAL A 342 12.49 11.57 19.14
C VAL A 342 13.27 11.08 17.92
N GLY A 343 12.60 10.69 16.84
CA GLY A 343 13.28 10.09 15.69
C GLY A 343 14.07 11.09 14.82
N ASP A 344 15.17 10.62 14.22
CA ASP A 344 15.95 11.35 13.21
C ASP A 344 15.74 10.72 11.82
N VAL A 345 15.07 11.46 10.95
CA VAL A 345 14.74 11.00 9.59
C VAL A 345 15.98 10.73 8.71
N ALA A 346 17.16 11.20 9.12
CA ALA A 346 18.42 10.88 8.45
C ALA A 346 18.89 9.43 8.71
N GLU A 347 18.33 8.74 9.72
CA GLU A 347 18.61 7.34 10.02
C GLU A 347 17.75 6.36 9.20
N CYS A 348 16.77 6.87 8.44
CA CYS A 348 15.86 6.05 7.64
C CYS A 348 16.53 5.53 6.37
N ASP A 349 16.28 4.26 6.01
CA ASP A 349 16.64 3.75 4.68
C ASP A 349 15.83 4.47 3.57
N TYR A 350 14.55 4.76 3.84
CA TYR A 350 13.71 5.58 2.97
C TYR A 350 13.87 7.06 3.35
N PRO A 351 14.38 7.93 2.45
CA PRO A 351 14.71 9.30 2.79
C PRO A 351 13.52 10.10 3.29
N ASN A 352 13.69 10.78 4.42
CA ASN A 352 12.68 11.63 5.04
C ASN A 352 11.37 10.89 5.35
N PHE A 353 11.44 9.61 5.70
CA PHE A 353 10.26 8.86 6.12
C PHE A 353 9.60 9.51 7.36
N THR A 354 8.27 9.53 7.36
CA THR A 354 7.46 9.89 8.53
C THR A 354 6.41 8.80 8.77
N MET A 355 5.93 8.66 10.01
CA MET A 355 4.91 7.68 10.36
C MET A 355 3.55 7.95 9.69
N CYS A 356 3.37 9.15 9.11
CA CYS A 356 2.18 9.53 8.36
C CYS A 356 2.33 9.35 6.85
N ASP A 357 3.46 8.81 6.36
CA ASP A 357 3.62 8.45 4.96
C ASP A 357 2.67 7.28 4.62
N ASP A 358 1.63 7.57 3.84
CA ASP A 358 0.64 6.61 3.36
C ASP A 358 0.69 6.49 1.84
N TRP A 359 0.57 5.26 1.33
CA TRP A 359 0.57 4.97 -0.11
C TRP A 359 -0.61 4.04 -0.38
N SER A 360 -1.52 4.46 -1.26
CA SER A 360 -2.84 3.87 -1.45
C SER A 360 -3.10 3.39 -2.88
N GLY A 361 -2.21 3.69 -3.82
CA GLY A 361 -2.37 3.25 -5.22
C GLY A 361 -1.04 2.83 -5.82
N GLY A 362 -1.08 1.83 -6.70
CA GLY A 362 0.10 1.36 -7.42
C GLY A 362 -0.21 1.03 -8.88
N ALA A 363 0.77 1.17 -9.76
CA ALA A 363 0.61 0.80 -11.17
C ALA A 363 1.96 0.51 -11.83
N PHE A 364 1.96 -0.41 -12.78
CA PHE A 364 3.05 -0.59 -13.73
C PHE A 364 2.71 0.16 -15.02
N ALA A 365 3.38 1.29 -15.26
CA ALA A 365 3.21 2.06 -16.49
C ALA A 365 4.27 1.66 -17.52
N ASP A 366 3.85 1.30 -18.74
CA ASP A 366 4.74 0.90 -19.83
C ASP A 366 4.30 1.50 -21.17
N THR A 367 5.22 2.19 -21.84
CA THR A 367 5.02 2.75 -23.19
C THR A 367 5.61 1.88 -24.31
N GLY A 368 6.27 0.79 -23.94
CA GLY A 368 7.15 -0.07 -24.74
C GLY A 368 8.60 0.38 -24.75
N THR A 369 8.87 1.69 -24.59
CA THR A 369 10.23 2.26 -24.58
C THR A 369 10.61 2.90 -23.25
N ARG A 370 9.61 3.24 -22.44
CA ARG A 370 9.77 3.84 -21.11
C ARG A 370 8.77 3.24 -20.14
N ARG A 371 9.23 3.01 -18.92
CA ARG A 371 8.52 2.22 -17.92
C ARG A 371 8.82 2.69 -16.50
N ALA A 372 7.87 2.48 -15.60
CA ALA A 372 8.03 2.69 -14.16
C ALA A 372 7.02 1.84 -13.38
N ILE A 373 7.42 1.44 -12.17
CA ILE A 373 6.45 1.15 -11.13
C ILE A 373 6.19 2.47 -10.42
N MET A 374 4.93 2.85 -10.33
CA MET A 374 4.49 4.12 -9.76
C MET A 374 3.66 3.84 -8.53
N LEU A 375 3.84 4.64 -7.48
CA LEU A 375 3.00 4.60 -6.27
C LEU A 375 2.41 5.98 -6.02
N LEU A 376 1.10 6.02 -5.77
CA LEU A 376 0.32 7.21 -5.42
C LEU A 376 0.14 7.23 -3.91
N GLY A 377 0.39 8.36 -3.29
CA GLY A 377 0.28 8.48 -1.85
C GLY A 377 0.28 9.90 -1.32
N TYR A 378 0.30 9.95 0.00
CA TYR A 378 0.21 11.11 0.84
C TYR A 378 1.42 11.11 1.77
N LYS A 379 2.30 12.09 1.57
CA LYS A 379 3.59 12.17 2.25
C LYS A 379 3.54 13.19 3.38
N GLY A 380 3.99 12.80 4.58
CA GLY A 380 4.29 13.75 5.65
C GLY A 380 5.62 14.47 5.36
N LEU A 381 5.60 15.80 5.44
CA LEU A 381 6.78 16.65 5.28
C LEU A 381 7.26 17.24 6.60
N GLY A 382 6.43 17.16 7.65
CA GLY A 382 6.77 17.57 9.01
C GLY A 382 7.56 16.52 9.79
N PRO A 383 8.03 16.89 10.99
CA PRO A 383 8.57 15.91 11.93
C PRO A 383 7.47 14.98 12.44
N ASN A 384 7.85 13.78 12.90
CA ASN A 384 6.93 12.90 13.63
C ASN A 384 6.56 13.53 14.97
N CYS A 385 5.28 13.84 15.15
CA CYS A 385 4.71 14.18 16.45
C CYS A 385 3.72 13.08 16.84
N TYR A 386 3.88 12.48 18.01
CA TYR A 386 2.91 11.53 18.54
C TYR A 386 2.11 12.20 19.64
N ASP A 387 0.81 12.36 19.41
CA ASP A 387 -0.13 13.04 20.30
C ASP A 387 -0.47 12.15 21.51
N GLU A 388 0.31 12.34 22.57
CA GLU A 388 0.11 11.70 23.87
C GLU A 388 0.35 12.73 24.97
N PRO A 389 -0.61 12.98 25.88
CA PRO A 389 -0.46 13.99 26.91
C PRO A 389 0.87 13.85 27.68
N PRO A 390 1.66 14.94 27.83
CA PRO A 390 1.31 16.34 27.62
C PRO A 390 1.70 16.91 26.24
N VAL A 391 2.05 16.08 25.26
CA VAL A 391 2.38 16.52 23.90
C VAL A 391 1.08 16.86 23.16
N GLU A 392 1.04 18.01 22.50
CA GLU A 392 -0.04 18.44 21.60
C GLU A 392 0.55 18.73 20.22
N CYS A 393 0.14 17.96 19.21
CA CYS A 393 0.71 18.09 17.86
C CYS A 393 0.17 19.27 17.05
N ASN A 394 -0.97 19.85 17.47
CA ASN A 394 -1.62 20.99 16.81
C ASN A 394 -1.84 20.75 15.29
N ASP A 395 -2.23 19.53 14.93
CA ASP A 395 -2.46 19.17 13.53
C ASP A 395 -3.78 19.82 13.04
N PRO A 396 -3.74 20.70 12.03
CA PRO A 396 -4.95 21.30 11.46
C PRO A 396 -5.87 20.29 10.75
N CYS A 397 -5.39 19.10 10.46
CA CYS A 397 -6.09 18.07 9.71
C CYS A 397 -6.74 16.99 10.59
N SER A 398 -6.37 16.89 11.87
CA SER A 398 -6.92 15.89 12.78
C SER A 398 -6.67 16.25 14.24
N ASP A 399 -7.67 16.04 15.09
CA ASP A 399 -7.53 16.05 16.55
C ASP A 399 -7.46 14.63 17.14
N SER A 400 -7.45 13.59 16.30
CA SER A 400 -7.32 12.19 16.72
C SER A 400 -5.96 11.92 17.35
N HIS A 401 -5.94 11.11 18.42
CA HIS A 401 -4.69 10.61 18.99
C HIS A 401 -3.90 9.76 17.98
N GLY A 402 -2.60 9.99 17.89
CA GLY A 402 -1.70 9.22 17.02
C GLY A 402 -0.54 10.02 16.48
N TYR A 403 0.00 9.58 15.34
CA TYR A 403 1.07 10.29 14.66
C TYR A 403 0.52 11.43 13.78
N HIS A 404 1.17 12.58 13.85
CA HIS A 404 0.93 13.78 13.05
C HIS A 404 2.24 14.24 12.43
N CYS A 405 2.23 14.56 11.13
CA CYS A 405 3.45 14.84 10.36
C CYS A 405 3.29 15.99 9.36
N GLN A 406 2.46 16.98 9.71
CA GLN A 406 2.13 18.12 8.84
C GLN A 406 3.32 19.03 8.53
N PRO A 407 3.36 19.68 7.35
CA PRO A 407 2.33 19.62 6.30
C PRO A 407 2.42 18.32 5.50
N ASN A 408 1.31 17.91 4.92
CA ASN A 408 1.27 16.75 4.04
C ASN A 408 1.17 17.12 2.55
N GLU A 409 1.60 16.21 1.69
CA GLU A 409 1.67 16.43 0.25
C GLU A 409 1.29 15.17 -0.54
N ARG A 410 0.37 15.32 -1.50
CA ARG A 410 0.01 14.25 -2.44
C ARG A 410 1.11 14.11 -3.49
N GLN A 411 1.59 12.90 -3.70
CA GLN A 411 2.70 12.62 -4.61
C GLN A 411 2.50 11.32 -5.37
N ILE A 412 3.13 11.26 -6.55
CA ILE A 412 3.37 10.02 -7.28
C ILE A 412 4.88 9.80 -7.34
N ILE A 413 5.35 8.67 -6.80
CA ILE A 413 6.77 8.32 -6.80
C ILE A 413 7.06 7.23 -7.84
N PHE A 414 8.23 7.31 -8.46
CA PHE A 414 8.61 6.48 -9.59
C PHE A 414 9.80 5.60 -9.23
N TYR A 415 9.63 4.28 -9.36
CA TYR A 415 10.70 3.30 -9.21
C TYR A 415 11.16 2.76 -10.56
N ASP A 416 12.48 2.54 -10.66
CA ASP A 416 13.11 1.94 -11.83
C ASP A 416 12.81 0.43 -11.82
N VAL A 417 12.13 -0.04 -12.86
CA VAL A 417 11.69 -1.44 -12.91
C VAL A 417 12.88 -2.38 -13.01
N HIS A 418 13.97 -2.01 -13.68
CA HIS A 418 15.13 -2.88 -13.80
C HIS A 418 15.92 -2.95 -12.49
N GLU A 419 15.99 -1.85 -11.75
CA GLU A 419 16.60 -1.81 -10.42
C GLU A 419 15.81 -2.66 -9.43
N LEU A 420 14.48 -2.51 -9.38
CA LEU A 420 13.60 -3.40 -8.62
C LEU A 420 13.71 -4.86 -9.07
N GLY A 421 13.84 -5.10 -10.38
CA GLY A 421 14.07 -6.43 -10.93
C GLY A 421 15.40 -7.05 -10.47
N GLN A 422 16.46 -6.26 -10.28
CA GLN A 422 17.72 -6.76 -9.70
C GLN A 422 17.53 -7.19 -8.25
N THR A 423 16.75 -6.46 -7.47
CA THR A 423 16.38 -6.86 -6.10
C THR A 423 15.63 -8.19 -6.10
N ALA A 424 14.63 -8.34 -6.99
CA ALA A 424 13.86 -9.57 -7.14
C ALA A 424 14.75 -10.80 -7.47
N LEU A 425 15.82 -10.58 -8.24
CA LEU A 425 16.83 -11.60 -8.56
C LEU A 425 17.86 -11.83 -7.43
N GLY A 426 17.74 -11.14 -6.28
CA GLY A 426 18.64 -11.24 -5.15
C GLY A 426 20.01 -10.60 -5.36
N ALA A 427 20.15 -9.70 -6.34
CA ALA A 427 21.42 -9.03 -6.64
C ALA A 427 21.73 -7.86 -5.69
N GLN A 428 20.73 -7.37 -4.97
CA GLN A 428 20.84 -6.30 -3.96
C GLN A 428 19.71 -6.43 -2.92
N ASP A 429 19.89 -5.78 -1.78
CA ASP A 429 18.89 -5.80 -0.71
C ASP A 429 17.62 -5.01 -1.07
N PRO A 430 16.43 -5.39 -0.56
CA PRO A 430 15.19 -4.69 -0.88
C PRO A 430 15.08 -3.24 -0.38
N TRP A 431 15.85 -2.85 0.62
CA TRP A 431 15.79 -1.53 1.25
C TRP A 431 16.76 -0.50 0.64
N VAL A 432 17.53 -0.85 -0.40
CA VAL A 432 18.48 0.10 -1.03
C VAL A 432 17.92 0.81 -2.26
N VAL A 433 16.82 0.33 -2.82
CA VAL A 433 16.20 0.94 -4.00
C VAL A 433 15.39 2.15 -3.58
N LEU A 434 15.59 3.29 -4.24
CA LEU A 434 14.88 4.53 -3.96
C LEU A 434 14.10 5.00 -5.18
N PRO A 435 13.00 5.78 -4.99
CA PRO A 435 12.32 6.39 -6.12
C PRO A 435 13.28 7.36 -6.82
N TYR A 436 13.34 7.30 -8.16
CA TYR A 436 14.20 8.19 -8.95
C TYR A 436 13.53 9.51 -9.33
N GLU A 437 12.21 9.61 -9.13
CA GLU A 437 11.42 10.80 -9.42
C GLU A 437 10.22 10.89 -8.49
N ILE A 438 9.91 12.11 -8.07
CA ILE A 438 8.72 12.46 -7.30
C ILE A 438 7.94 13.47 -8.13
N TRP A 439 6.70 13.14 -8.47
CA TRP A 439 5.79 14.00 -9.21
C TRP A 439 4.68 14.51 -8.30
N ARG A 440 4.42 15.81 -8.40
CA ARG A 440 3.29 16.51 -7.79
C ARG A 440 2.44 17.04 -8.94
N PRO A 441 1.37 16.35 -9.36
CA PRO A 441 0.49 16.85 -10.40
C PRO A 441 -0.11 18.20 -10.00
N ASP A 442 0.16 19.26 -10.76
CA ASP A 442 -0.47 20.57 -10.58
C ASP A 442 -1.97 20.51 -10.92
N GLU A 443 -2.39 19.46 -11.62
CA GLU A 443 -3.78 19.23 -12.07
C GLU A 443 -4.69 18.58 -11.03
N PHE A 444 -4.19 18.36 -9.81
CA PHE A 444 -5.01 17.98 -8.67
C PHE A 444 -5.91 19.14 -8.22
N TYR A 445 -7.17 18.84 -7.86
CA TYR A 445 -8.20 19.82 -7.53
C TYR A 445 -8.17 20.24 -6.06
N LEU A 446 -7.51 19.48 -5.17
CA LEU A 446 -7.41 19.81 -3.74
C LEU A 446 -6.24 20.75 -3.43
N ASP A 447 -5.85 21.62 -4.37
CA ASP A 447 -4.87 22.67 -4.08
C ASP A 447 -5.39 23.57 -2.95
N GLY A 448 -4.58 23.77 -1.90
CA GLY A 448 -4.97 24.48 -0.68
C GLY A 448 -5.75 23.66 0.36
N SER A 449 -6.06 22.40 0.10
CA SER A 449 -6.70 21.50 1.08
C SER A 449 -5.75 20.37 1.46
N PRO A 450 -4.71 20.65 2.27
CA PRO A 450 -3.61 19.73 2.51
C PRO A 450 -4.04 18.46 3.24
N CYS A 451 -5.19 18.46 3.91
CA CYS A 451 -5.65 17.39 4.78
C CYS A 451 -6.33 16.22 4.07
N TRP A 452 -6.64 16.38 2.79
CA TRP A 452 -7.32 15.35 2.03
C TRP A 452 -6.32 14.43 1.33
N ASN A 453 -6.74 13.17 1.14
CA ASN A 453 -5.88 12.09 0.68
C ASN A 453 -6.17 11.69 -0.78
N VAL A 454 -5.51 10.62 -1.19
CA VAL A 454 -5.63 10.01 -2.50
C VAL A 454 -6.22 8.61 -2.35
N GLY A 455 -6.71 8.06 -3.46
CA GLY A 455 -7.27 6.72 -3.51
C GLY A 455 -6.42 5.79 -4.37
N GLY A 456 -7.11 4.99 -5.18
CA GLY A 456 -6.48 3.99 -6.04
C GLY A 456 -5.81 4.58 -7.27
N MET A 457 -5.03 3.74 -7.96
CA MET A 457 -4.38 4.09 -9.21
C MET A 457 -4.44 2.89 -10.16
N ALA A 458 -4.78 3.13 -11.43
CA ALA A 458 -4.90 2.07 -12.44
C ALA A 458 -4.26 2.49 -13.76
N PHE A 459 -3.69 1.52 -14.49
CA PHE A 459 -3.09 1.76 -15.80
C PHE A 459 -3.79 0.96 -16.91
N ASP A 460 -4.34 1.67 -17.88
CA ASP A 460 -4.79 1.10 -19.14
C ASP A 460 -3.61 1.02 -20.12
N ALA A 461 -3.04 -0.17 -20.27
CA ALA A 461 -1.91 -0.40 -21.16
C ALA A 461 -2.25 -0.21 -22.66
N ALA A 462 -3.49 -0.50 -23.07
CA ALA A 462 -3.91 -0.39 -24.46
C ALA A 462 -4.10 1.08 -24.87
N GLY A 463 -4.81 1.84 -24.05
CA GLY A 463 -5.02 3.28 -24.24
C GLY A 463 -3.87 4.16 -23.75
N ARG A 464 -2.91 3.59 -23.00
CA ARG A 464 -1.78 4.29 -22.36
C ARG A 464 -2.22 5.38 -21.40
N ARG A 465 -3.23 5.08 -20.58
CA ARG A 465 -3.87 6.01 -19.65
C ARG A 465 -3.58 5.58 -18.21
N LEU A 466 -3.12 6.52 -17.40
CA LEU A 466 -3.03 6.40 -15.96
C LEU A 466 -4.23 7.12 -15.34
N PHE A 467 -5.00 6.39 -14.55
CA PHE A 467 -6.10 6.91 -13.76
C PHE A 467 -5.64 7.01 -12.30
N VAL A 468 -5.86 8.17 -11.68
CA VAL A 468 -5.50 8.42 -10.28
C VAL A 468 -6.71 8.97 -9.54
N VAL A 469 -6.99 8.47 -8.35
CA VAL A 469 -8.10 8.97 -7.53
C VAL A 469 -7.62 10.07 -6.58
N GLU A 470 -8.36 11.17 -6.59
CA GLU A 470 -8.28 12.22 -5.57
C GLU A 470 -9.56 12.18 -4.73
N ARG A 471 -9.43 12.10 -3.40
CA ARG A 471 -10.55 11.93 -2.45
C ARG A 471 -10.70 13.17 -1.59
N GLY A 472 -11.93 13.59 -1.30
CA GLY A 472 -12.21 14.71 -0.39
C GLY A 472 -12.66 16.01 -1.05
N LEU A 473 -13.18 15.94 -2.28
CA LEU A 473 -13.78 17.10 -2.95
C LEU A 473 -15.23 17.31 -2.47
N GLY A 474 -15.51 18.39 -1.75
CA GLY A 474 -16.86 18.70 -1.25
C GLY A 474 -16.85 19.16 0.21
N ASP A 475 -18.02 19.53 0.74
CA ASP A 475 -18.18 19.94 2.13
C ASP A 475 -18.34 18.71 3.05
N GLY A 476 -17.42 18.53 4.00
CA GLY A 476 -17.47 17.45 5.01
C GLY A 476 -16.31 17.49 6.00
N GLU A 477 -16.48 16.87 7.17
CA GLU A 477 -15.37 16.63 8.11
C GLU A 477 -14.41 15.60 7.53
N MET A 478 -13.15 15.63 7.99
CA MET A 478 -12.12 14.66 7.63
C MET A 478 -12.23 13.49 8.59
N ASN A 479 -12.30 12.26 8.09
CA ASN A 479 -11.91 11.10 8.90
C ASN A 479 -10.41 10.90 8.66
N ALA A 480 -9.62 11.28 9.66
CA ALA A 480 -8.20 10.97 9.76
C ALA A 480 -8.02 9.81 10.73
#